data_AF-A0A1C5JGT5-F1
#
_entry.id   AF-A0A1C5JGT5-F1
#
_cell.length_a   1.000
_cell.length_b   1.000
_cell.length_c   1.000
_cell.angle_alpha   90.00
_cell.angle_beta   90.00
_cell.angle_gamma   90.00
#
_symmetry.space_group_name_H-M   'P 1'
#
loop_
_entity.id
_entity.type
_entity.pdbx_description
1 polymer ?
#
loop_
_entity_poly.entity_id
_entity_poly.type
_entity_poly.pdbx_seq_one_letter_code
_entity_poly.pdbx_strand_id
1 'polypeptide(L)'
;MRDLTPDERQEMRWQLRTIAIGWAQRLEEPGLDARRRADHEPSYAERMRTHLARMTVSEQMRAVLAELVSASAEEAVECGAGYPELGAAVGASRQAARKRWPNLPIAKKRAAEWKQPPGGTGWAAEVTLKYPGPGGA
;
A
#
# COMPACT_ATOMS: atom_id res chain seq x y z
N MET A 1 17.11 -0.84 12.01
CA MET A 1 16.62 -0.39 10.69
C MET A 1 16.39 1.10 10.76
N ARG A 2 16.80 1.85 9.73
CA ARG A 2 16.58 3.31 9.64
C ARG A 2 15.11 3.56 9.24
N ASP A 3 14.42 4.44 9.94
CA ASP A 3 13.08 4.88 9.53
C ASP A 3 13.16 5.66 8.21
N LEU A 4 12.31 5.30 7.26
CA LEU A 4 12.19 6.02 5.99
C LEU A 4 11.59 7.40 6.23
N THR A 5 12.25 8.45 5.74
CA THR A 5 11.70 9.81 5.75
C THR A 5 10.43 9.89 4.87
N PRO A 6 9.57 10.90 5.06
CA PRO A 6 8.40 11.10 4.19
C PRO A 6 8.76 11.14 2.70
N ASP A 7 9.89 11.78 2.38
CA ASP A 7 10.41 11.91 1.02
C ASP A 7 10.90 10.56 0.47
N GLU A 8 11.64 9.79 1.27
CA GLU A 8 12.08 8.44 0.90
C GLU A 8 10.88 7.50 0.66
N ARG A 9 9.80 7.63 1.44
CA ARG A 9 8.54 6.89 1.20
C ARG A 9 7.82 7.34 -0.06
N GLN A 10 7.89 8.63 -0.40
CA GLN A 10 7.29 9.15 -1.63
C GLN A 10 8.05 8.67 -2.86
N GLU A 11 9.38 8.74 -2.82
CA GLU A 11 10.26 8.22 -3.87
C GLU A 11 10.04 6.71 -4.07
N MET A 12 10.02 5.92 -2.99
CA MET A 12 9.78 4.48 -3.09
C MET A 12 8.39 4.16 -3.67
N ARG A 13 7.35 4.94 -3.32
CA ARG A 13 6.02 4.83 -3.94
C ARG A 13 6.05 5.15 -5.43
N TRP A 14 6.81 6.17 -5.83
CA TRP A 14 6.98 6.52 -7.24
C TRP A 14 7.68 5.39 -8.01
N GLN A 15 8.77 4.83 -7.47
CA GLN A 15 9.48 3.70 -8.08
C GLN A 15 8.60 2.46 -8.22
N LEU A 16 7.87 2.08 -7.16
CA LEU A 16 6.91 0.96 -7.20
C LEU A 16 5.82 1.19 -8.25
N ARG A 17 5.30 2.42 -8.35
CA ARG A 17 4.32 2.78 -9.39
C ARG A 17 4.91 2.63 -10.79
N THR A 18 6.13 3.10 -11.01
CA THR A 18 6.82 2.99 -12.31
C THR A 18 7.03 1.53 -12.70
N ILE A 19 7.45 0.68 -11.76
CA ILE A 19 7.60 -0.76 -11.98
C ILE A 19 6.23 -1.37 -12.32
N ALA A 20 5.19 -1.11 -11.52
CA ALA A 20 3.85 -1.65 -11.76
C ALA A 20 3.29 -1.24 -13.13
N ILE A 21 3.49 0.02 -13.54
CA ILE A 21 3.11 0.51 -14.88
C ILE A 21 3.90 -0.21 -15.97
N GLY A 22 5.22 -0.35 -15.82
CA GLY A 22 6.06 -1.06 -16.79
C GLY A 22 5.66 -2.53 -16.97
N TRP A 23 5.29 -3.21 -15.88
CA TRP A 23 4.72 -4.56 -15.94
C TRP A 23 3.35 -4.58 -16.64
N ALA A 24 2.48 -3.61 -16.36
CA ALA A 24 1.18 -3.50 -17.01
C ALA A 24 1.26 -3.14 -18.51
N GLN A 25 2.35 -2.51 -18.94
CA GLN A 25 2.65 -2.21 -20.34
C GLN A 25 3.24 -3.42 -21.08
N ARG A 26 4.04 -4.27 -20.43
CA ARG A 26 4.48 -5.55 -21.04
C ARG A 26 3.32 -6.47 -21.41
N LEU A 27 2.21 -6.39 -20.69
CA LEU A 27 0.96 -7.11 -21.05
C LEU A 27 0.31 -6.59 -22.33
N GLU A 28 0.62 -5.35 -22.76
CA GLU A 28 0.17 -4.75 -24.01
C GLU A 28 1.07 -5.06 -25.20
N GLU A 29 2.23 -5.70 -24.99
CA GLU A 29 3.05 -6.26 -26.06
C GLU A 29 2.73 -7.74 -26.25
N PRO A 30 1.65 -8.11 -26.96
CA PRO A 30 1.58 -9.43 -27.54
C PRO A 30 2.69 -9.48 -28.60
N GLY A 31 3.78 -10.14 -28.23
CA GLY A 31 4.81 -10.54 -29.17
C GLY A 31 4.17 -11.15 -30.41
N LEU A 32 4.68 -10.73 -31.57
CA LEU A 32 4.53 -11.34 -32.90
C LEU A 32 3.41 -10.86 -33.85
N ASP A 33 2.55 -9.89 -33.50
CA ASP A 33 1.54 -9.36 -34.46
C ASP A 33 1.64 -7.86 -34.79
N ALA A 34 2.60 -7.13 -34.22
CA ALA A 34 2.70 -5.67 -34.38
C ALA A 34 2.81 -5.19 -35.84
N ARG A 35 3.40 -6.00 -36.74
CA ARG A 35 3.46 -5.70 -38.18
C ARG A 35 2.12 -5.89 -38.91
N ARG A 36 1.18 -6.67 -38.36
CA ARG A 36 -0.15 -6.93 -38.93
C ARG A 36 -1.22 -5.95 -38.43
N ARG A 37 -0.97 -5.29 -37.29
CA ARG A 37 -1.89 -4.38 -36.61
C ARG A 37 -1.67 -2.89 -36.89
N ALA A 38 -0.63 -2.52 -37.62
CA ALA A 38 -0.33 -1.11 -37.92
C ALA A 38 -1.48 -0.38 -38.64
N ASP A 39 -2.42 -1.10 -39.25
CA ASP A 39 -3.60 -0.56 -39.93
C ASP A 39 -4.93 -0.75 -39.16
N HIS A 40 -4.93 -1.32 -37.95
CA HIS A 40 -6.17 -1.60 -37.21
C HIS A 40 -6.16 -1.00 -35.79
N GLU A 41 -6.98 0.02 -35.58
CA GLU A 41 -7.26 0.54 -34.23
C GLU A 41 -7.84 -0.59 -33.37
N PRO A 42 -7.30 -0.86 -32.17
CA PRO A 42 -7.71 -1.99 -31.36
C PRO A 42 -9.21 -1.92 -31.06
N SER A 43 -9.90 -3.01 -31.36
CA SER A 43 -11.33 -3.12 -31.13
C SER A 43 -11.67 -2.89 -29.65
N TYR A 44 -12.90 -2.46 -29.38
CA TYR A 44 -13.39 -2.31 -28.00
C TYR A 44 -13.18 -3.58 -27.15
N ALA A 45 -13.35 -4.77 -27.76
CA ALA A 45 -13.15 -6.05 -27.10
C ALA A 45 -11.68 -6.32 -26.72
N GLU A 46 -10.71 -5.87 -27.53
CA GLU A 46 -9.28 -5.96 -27.20
C GLU A 46 -8.92 -5.03 -26.04
N ARG A 47 -9.39 -3.79 -26.08
CA ARG A 47 -9.19 -2.83 -24.97
C ARG A 47 -9.77 -3.36 -23.67
N MET A 48 -11.00 -3.91 -23.71
CA MET A 48 -11.64 -4.54 -22.56
C MET A 48 -10.80 -5.69 -21.99
N ARG A 49 -10.34 -6.63 -22.83
CA ARG A 49 -9.49 -7.75 -22.40
C ARG A 49 -8.20 -7.29 -21.75
N THR A 50 -7.55 -6.26 -22.30
CA THR A 50 -6.35 -5.65 -21.71
C THR A 50 -6.63 -5.08 -20.31
N HIS A 51 -7.73 -4.35 -20.14
CA HIS A 51 -8.09 -3.80 -18.83
C HIS A 51 -8.39 -4.89 -17.79
N LEU A 52 -9.09 -5.96 -18.17
CA LEU A 52 -9.37 -7.10 -17.29
C LEU A 52 -8.08 -7.86 -16.89
N ALA A 53 -7.16 -8.07 -17.83
CA ALA A 53 -5.86 -8.66 -17.55
C ALA A 53 -5.05 -7.80 -16.56
N ARG A 54 -5.04 -6.48 -16.78
CA ARG A 54 -4.39 -5.51 -15.86
C ARG A 54 -4.96 -5.55 -14.46
N MET A 55 -6.29 -5.62 -14.33
CA MET A 55 -6.95 -5.74 -13.04
C MET A 55 -6.54 -7.03 -12.32
N THR A 56 -6.53 -8.15 -13.06
CA THR A 56 -6.14 -9.47 -12.52
C THR A 56 -4.70 -9.48 -12.01
N VAL A 57 -3.76 -8.91 -12.77
CA VAL A 57 -2.35 -8.84 -12.36
C VAL A 57 -2.16 -7.89 -11.18
N SER A 58 -2.84 -6.74 -11.19
CA SER A 58 -2.79 -5.79 -10.08
C SER A 58 -3.31 -6.39 -8.77
N GLU A 59 -4.34 -7.23 -8.86
CA GLU A 59 -4.87 -7.98 -7.72
C GLU A 59 -3.86 -9.01 -7.19
N GLN A 60 -3.19 -9.75 -8.08
CA GLN A 60 -2.11 -10.66 -7.66
C GLN A 60 -0.94 -9.92 -6.98
N MET A 61 -0.52 -8.78 -7.53
CA MET A 61 0.51 -7.94 -6.92
C MET A 61 0.09 -7.49 -5.51
N ARG A 62 -1.18 -7.08 -5.33
CA ARG A 62 -1.72 -6.70 -4.03
C ARG A 62 -1.64 -7.86 -3.03
N ALA A 63 -2.00 -9.07 -3.44
CA ALA A 63 -1.93 -10.26 -2.59
C ALA A 63 -0.49 -10.56 -2.13
N VAL A 64 0.46 -10.61 -3.07
CA VAL A 64 1.88 -10.86 -2.76
C VAL A 64 2.45 -9.80 -1.83
N LEU A 65 2.15 -8.52 -2.06
CA LEU A 65 2.59 -7.43 -1.19
C LEU A 65 1.95 -7.52 0.21
N ALA A 66 0.69 -7.96 0.30
CA ALA A 66 0.02 -8.16 1.58
C ALA A 66 0.64 -9.30 2.40
N GLU A 67 1.06 -10.38 1.75
CA GLU A 67 1.81 -11.48 2.37
C GLU A 67 3.15 -10.98 2.90
N LEU A 68 3.93 -10.26 2.09
CA LEU A 68 5.21 -9.69 2.50
C LEU A 68 5.06 -8.76 3.71
N VAL A 69 4.07 -7.87 3.70
CA VAL A 69 3.76 -6.98 4.83
C VAL A 69 3.38 -7.75 6.09
N SER A 70 2.72 -8.90 5.95
CA SER A 70 2.35 -9.74 7.09
C SER A 70 3.57 -10.45 7.67
N ALA A 71 4.45 -11.01 6.83
CA ALA A 71 5.71 -11.60 7.26
C ALA A 71 6.60 -10.57 7.98
N SER A 72 6.74 -9.36 7.42
CA SER A 72 7.50 -8.28 8.08
C SER A 72 6.89 -7.86 9.42
N ALA A 73 5.56 -7.93 9.58
CA ALA A 73 4.92 -7.63 10.86
C ALA A 73 5.23 -8.70 11.92
N GLU A 74 5.31 -9.98 11.53
CA GLU A 74 5.73 -11.07 12.42
C GLU A 74 7.18 -10.88 12.88
N GLU A 75 8.11 -10.66 11.94
CA GLU A 75 9.53 -10.39 12.25
C GLU A 75 9.69 -9.15 13.13
N ALA A 76 8.92 -8.09 12.88
CA ALA A 76 8.95 -6.89 13.69
C ALA A 76 8.51 -7.17 15.14
N VAL A 77 7.48 -8.01 15.34
CA VAL A 77 7.04 -8.44 16.68
C VAL A 77 8.11 -9.27 17.38
N GLU A 78 8.81 -10.15 16.67
CA GLU A 78 9.97 -10.88 17.22
C GLU A 78 11.08 -9.92 17.69
N CYS A 79 11.28 -8.82 16.96
CA CYS A 79 12.17 -7.72 17.34
C CYS A 79 11.62 -6.83 18.47
N GLY A 80 10.37 -7.05 18.90
CA GLY A 80 9.74 -6.35 20.02
C GLY A 80 8.74 -5.25 19.64
N ALA A 81 8.39 -5.12 18.35
CA ALA A 81 7.39 -4.16 17.91
C ALA A 81 6.01 -4.45 18.49
N GLY A 82 5.28 -3.39 18.84
CA GLY A 82 3.89 -3.43 19.25
C GLY A 82 2.92 -2.98 18.15
N TYR A 83 1.63 -3.03 18.46
CA TYR A 83 0.60 -2.52 17.56
C TYR A 83 0.75 -1.03 17.17
N PRO A 84 1.25 -0.12 18.04
CA PRO A 84 1.55 1.26 17.64
C PRO A 84 2.59 1.33 16.51
N GLU A 85 3.69 0.59 16.63
CA GLU A 85 4.82 0.60 15.70
C GLU A 85 4.41 -0.04 14.36
N LEU A 86 3.71 -1.18 14.43
CA LEU A 86 3.15 -1.84 13.24
C LEU A 86 2.16 -0.93 12.51
N GLY A 87 1.29 -0.25 13.26
CA GLY A 87 0.35 0.73 12.70
C GLY A 87 1.08 1.88 12.00
N ALA A 88 2.05 2.49 12.67
CA ALA A 88 2.85 3.57 12.11
C ALA A 88 3.58 3.15 10.82
N ALA A 89 4.14 1.93 10.78
CA ALA A 89 4.85 1.40 9.62
C ALA A 89 3.95 1.31 8.36
N VAL A 90 2.68 0.93 8.53
CA VAL A 90 1.71 0.78 7.42
C VAL A 90 0.77 1.99 7.26
N GLY A 91 1.03 3.10 7.96
CA GLY A 91 0.19 4.30 7.89
C GLY A 91 -1.23 4.10 8.47
N ALA A 92 -1.37 3.23 9.46
CA ALA A 92 -2.65 2.91 10.10
C ALA A 92 -2.62 3.22 11.61
N SER A 93 -3.80 3.42 12.20
CA SER A 93 -3.89 3.55 13.67
C SER A 93 -3.56 2.23 14.37
N ARG A 94 -3.18 2.29 15.65
CA ARG A 94 -3.00 1.10 16.50
C ARG A 94 -4.20 0.15 16.45
N GLN A 95 -5.42 0.68 16.47
CA GLN A 95 -6.64 -0.14 16.43
C GLN A 95 -6.82 -0.80 15.06
N ALA A 96 -6.51 -0.10 13.97
CA ALA A 96 -6.52 -0.67 12.63
C ALA A 96 -5.44 -1.76 12.48
N ALA A 97 -4.24 -1.55 13.02
CA ALA A 97 -3.18 -2.55 13.08
C ALA A 97 -3.61 -3.80 13.85
N ARG A 98 -4.24 -3.64 15.02
CA ARG A 98 -4.78 -4.76 15.80
C ARG A 98 -5.86 -5.54 15.04
N LYS A 99 -6.76 -4.85 14.33
CA LYS A 99 -7.78 -5.50 13.49
C LYS A 99 -7.15 -6.28 12.33
N ARG A 100 -6.07 -5.74 11.75
CA ARG A 100 -5.32 -6.37 10.65
C ARG A 100 -4.54 -7.60 11.11
N TRP A 101 -3.98 -7.56 12.32
CA TRP A 101 -3.18 -8.65 12.89
C TRP A 101 -3.66 -9.07 14.29
N PRO A 102 -4.82 -9.73 14.38
CA PRO A 102 -5.44 -10.05 15.67
C PRO A 102 -4.65 -11.06 16.51
N ASN A 103 -3.84 -11.90 15.86
CA ASN A 103 -3.18 -13.06 16.47
C ASN A 103 -1.67 -12.88 16.70
N LEU A 104 -1.12 -11.68 16.52
CA LEU A 104 0.31 -11.45 16.76
C LEU A 104 0.66 -11.53 18.26
N PRO A 105 1.71 -12.28 18.64
CA PRO A 105 2.11 -12.48 20.04
C PRO A 105 2.87 -11.27 20.59
N ILE A 106 2.23 -10.11 20.66
CA ILE A 106 2.86 -8.87 21.09
C ILE A 106 3.08 -8.88 22.61
N ALA A 107 4.35 -9.04 23.02
CA ALA A 107 4.73 -9.08 24.43
C ALA A 107 4.57 -7.69 25.09
N LYS A 108 3.71 -7.61 26.13
CA LYS A 108 3.40 -6.37 26.88
C LYS A 108 4.62 -5.66 27.51
N LYS A 109 5.76 -6.34 27.67
CA LYS A 109 6.92 -5.83 28.42
C LYS A 109 7.88 -4.93 27.64
N ARG A 110 7.91 -4.97 26.29
CA ARG A 110 8.88 -4.19 25.48
C ARG A 110 8.28 -3.01 24.71
N ALA A 111 6.97 -3.01 24.46
CA ALA A 111 6.28 -1.86 23.85
C ALA A 111 6.27 -0.59 24.74
N ALA A 112 6.55 -0.72 26.04
CA ALA A 112 6.57 0.41 26.98
C ALA A 112 7.78 1.33 26.80
N GLU A 113 8.83 0.86 26.13
CA GLU A 113 10.06 1.62 25.87
C GLU A 113 9.87 2.63 24.72
N TRP A 114 8.85 2.43 23.89
CA TRP A 114 8.49 3.29 22.75
C TRP A 114 7.53 4.42 23.14
N LYS A 115 7.83 5.14 24.23
CA LYS A 115 6.98 6.25 24.70
C LYS A 115 7.10 7.54 23.89
N GLN A 116 7.96 7.61 22.87
CA GLN A 116 8.02 8.76 21.97
C GLN A 116 8.31 8.33 20.52
N PRO A 117 7.45 8.68 19.55
CA PRO A 117 7.87 8.67 18.15
C PRO A 117 8.98 9.72 17.95
N PRO A 118 10.10 9.41 17.29
CA PRO A 118 11.13 10.39 17.01
C PRO A 118 10.59 11.39 15.98
N GLY A 119 10.27 12.60 16.45
CA GLY A 119 9.78 13.69 15.60
C GLY A 119 8.28 13.96 15.78
N GLY A 120 7.97 14.88 16.68
CA GLY A 120 6.67 15.53 16.67
C GLY A 120 6.46 16.26 15.36
N THR A 121 5.45 15.87 14.59
CA THR A 121 4.70 16.73 13.66
C THR A 121 3.45 15.97 13.19
N GLY A 122 2.33 16.67 13.10
CA GLY A 122 0.99 16.10 13.12
C GLY A 122 0.57 15.34 11.86
N TRP A 123 0.25 14.05 12.04
CA TRP A 123 -0.41 13.23 11.02
C TRP A 123 -1.73 12.60 11.51
N ALA A 124 -2.30 13.15 12.59
CA ALA A 124 -3.68 12.89 13.03
C ALA A 124 -4.64 14.08 12.78
N ALA A 125 -4.18 15.13 12.12
CA ALA A 125 -4.95 16.35 11.87
C ALA A 125 -5.28 16.52 10.39
N GLU A 126 -5.86 15.50 9.74
CA GLU A 126 -6.53 15.71 8.44
C GLU A 126 -7.57 14.63 8.14
N VAL A 127 -8.45 14.35 9.10
CA VAL A 127 -9.77 13.77 8.82
C VAL A 127 -10.83 14.44 9.71
N THR A 128 -10.86 15.76 9.72
CA THR A 128 -12.08 16.49 10.10
C THR A 128 -12.69 17.01 8.81
N LEU A 129 -13.39 16.12 8.11
CA LEU A 129 -14.29 16.50 7.03
C LEU A 129 -15.37 17.40 7.65
N LYS A 130 -15.21 18.70 7.45
CA LYS A 130 -16.14 19.76 7.83
C LYS A 130 -17.46 19.53 7.08
N TYR A 131 -18.45 18.95 7.73
CA TYR A 131 -19.84 19.03 7.28
C TYR A 131 -20.39 20.41 7.64
N PRO A 132 -20.78 21.27 6.68
CA PRO A 132 -21.66 22.38 6.99
C PRO A 132 -23.05 21.80 7.26
N GLY A 133 -23.51 21.88 8.52
CA GLY A 133 -24.91 21.60 8.86
C GLY A 133 -25.82 22.64 8.20
N PRO A 134 -26.98 22.26 7.64
CA PRO A 134 -27.96 23.23 7.19
C PRO A 134 -28.56 23.94 8.41
N GLY A 135 -28.52 25.27 8.38
CA GLY A 135 -29.13 26.13 9.39
C GLY A 135 -30.62 25.88 9.50
N GLY A 136 -31.09 25.76 10.75
CA GLY A 136 -32.49 25.87 11.12
C GLY A 136 -32.71 27.17 11.87
N ALA A 137 -33.56 28.02 11.32
CA ALA A 137 -34.50 28.91 12.00
C ALA A 137 -35.55 29.33 10.97
#